data_AF-A0A3D3F2U6-F1
#
_entry.id   AF-A0A3D3F2U6-F1
#
_cell.length_a   1.000
_cell.length_b   1.000
_cell.length_c   1.000
_cell.angle_alpha   90.00
_cell.angle_beta   90.00
_cell.angle_gamma   90.00
#
_symmetry.space_group_name_H-M   'P 1'
#
loop_
_entity.id
_entity.type
_entity.pdbx_description
1 polymer ?
#
loop_
_entity_poly.entity_id
_entity_poly.type
_entity_poly.pdbx_seq_one_letter_code
_entity_poly.pdbx_strand_id
1 'polypeptide(L)' 'QMIADKQFDLIINIPKDVTRRELTNGYIIRRGAVDYNIPLITNARLASAFITAFCKMELEDIEIK' A
#
# COMPACT_ATOMS: atom_id res chain seq x y z
N GLN A 1 8.40 -14.38 2.16
CA GLN A 1 9.81 -13.96 2.09
C GLN A 1 9.94 -12.49 1.69
N MET A 2 9.61 -12.09 0.46
CA MET A 2 9.83 -10.72 -0.04
C MET A 2 9.41 -9.56 0.90
N ILE A 3 8.23 -9.62 1.52
CA ILE A 3 7.76 -8.60 2.48
C ILE A 3 8.63 -8.58 3.75
N ALA A 4 8.97 -9.76 4.27
CA ALA A 4 9.84 -9.90 5.44
C ALA A 4 11.26 -9.40 5.17
N ASP A 5 11.74 -9.63 3.94
CA ASP A 5 13.05 -9.19 3.47
C ASP A 5 13.06 -7.70 3.06
N LYS A 6 11.95 -6.97 3.32
CA LYS A 6 11.76 -5.56 2.97
C LYS A 6 12.10 -5.22 1.52
N GLN A 7 11.74 -6.10 0.59
CA GLN A 7 11.91 -5.87 -0.84
C GLN A 7 10.86 -4.91 -1.43
N PHE A 8 9.93 -4.41 -0.60
CA PHE A 8 8.91 -3.46 -0.97
C PHE A 8 8.90 -2.29 0.01
N ASP A 9 8.93 -1.07 -0.52
CA ASP A 9 8.84 0.17 0.27
C ASP A 9 7.39 0.66 0.47
N LEU A 10 6.45 0.17 -0.35
CA LEU A 10 5.03 0.48 -0.29
C LEU A 10 4.20 -0.67 -0.86
N ILE A 11 3.09 -1.00 -0.21
CA ILE A 11 2.14 -2.02 -0.68
C ILE A 11 0.78 -1.38 -0.94
N ILE A 12 0.21 -1.61 -2.13
CA ILE A 12 -1.17 -1.25 -2.47
C ILE A 12 -1.99 -2.55 -2.63
N ASN A 13 -2.85 -2.86 -1.66
CA ASN A 13 -3.67 -4.07 -1.64
C ASN A 13 -5.17 -3.73 -1.66
N ILE A 14 -5.73 -3.57 -2.87
CA ILE A 14 -7.15 -3.28 -3.07
C ILE A 14 -7.90 -4.61 -3.26
N PRO A 15 -8.90 -4.94 -2.42
CA PRO A 15 -9.66 -6.17 -2.56
C PRO A 15 -10.47 -6.16 -3.86
N LYS A 16 -10.33 -7.22 -4.66
CA LYS A 16 -11.02 -7.38 -5.95
C LYS A 16 -12.38 -8.06 -5.79
N ASP A 17 -12.45 -9.07 -4.94
CA ASP A 17 -13.63 -9.91 -4.72
C ASP A 17 -13.55 -10.63 -3.36
N VAL A 18 -14.69 -11.18 -2.91
CA VAL A 18 -14.84 -11.82 -1.57
C VAL A 18 -14.57 -13.32 -1.58
N THR A 19 -13.88 -13.84 -2.60
CA THR A 19 -13.54 -15.26 -2.63
C THR A 19 -12.60 -15.61 -1.48
N ARG A 20 -12.78 -16.79 -0.86
CA ARG A 20 -11.97 -17.23 0.28
C ARG A 20 -10.47 -17.15 0.01
N ARG A 21 -10.05 -17.45 -1.22
CA ARG A 21 -8.65 -17.40 -1.64
C ARG A 21 -8.11 -15.96 -1.60
N GLU A 22 -8.84 -15.02 -2.19
CA GLU A 22 -8.47 -13.59 -2.19
C GLU A 22 -8.47 -13.00 -0.78
N LEU A 23 -9.47 -13.35 0.05
CA LEU A 23 -9.51 -12.92 1.44
C LEU A 23 -8.29 -13.42 2.24
N THR A 24 -7.90 -14.68 2.03
CA THR A 24 -6.74 -15.30 2.71
C THR A 24 -5.42 -14.68 2.24
N ASN A 25 -5.22 -14.56 0.92
CA ASN A 25 -4.02 -13.95 0.36
C ASN A 25 -3.91 -12.47 0.75
N GLY A 26 -5.01 -11.72 0.62
CA GLY A 26 -5.06 -10.33 1.04
C GLY A 26 -4.77 -10.17 2.54
N TYR A 27 -5.27 -11.07 3.39
CA TYR A 27 -4.93 -11.07 4.81
C TYR A 27 -3.44 -11.26 5.06
N ILE A 28 -2.80 -12.25 4.43
CA ILE A 28 -1.36 -12.53 4.58
C ILE A 28 -0.53 -11.32 4.17
N ILE A 29 -0.87 -10.69 3.04
CA ILE A 29 -0.18 -9.50 2.54
C ILE A 29 -0.32 -8.33 3.51
N ARG A 30 -1.55 -8.02 3.94
CA ARG A 30 -1.81 -6.88 4.85
C ARG A 30 -1.18 -7.09 6.21
N ARG A 31 -1.21 -8.31 6.74
CA ARG A 31 -0.57 -8.66 8.01
C ARG A 31 0.95 -8.53 7.92
N GLY A 32 1.55 -9.09 6.87
CA GLY A 32 2.99 -8.93 6.62
C GLY A 32 3.41 -7.46 6.52
N ALA A 33 2.65 -6.63 5.79
CA ALA A 33 2.95 -5.21 5.68
C ALA A 33 3.01 -4.51 7.06
N VAL A 34 2.01 -4.77 7.91
CA VAL A 34 1.96 -4.23 9.28
C VAL A 34 3.10 -4.77 10.14
N ASP A 35 3.32 -6.08 10.13
CA ASP A 35 4.33 -6.74 10.96
C ASP A 35 5.76 -6.24 10.66
N TYR A 36 6.05 -5.90 9.39
CA TYR A 36 7.37 -5.41 8.96
C TYR A 36 7.47 -3.88 8.82
N ASN A 37 6.45 -3.15 9.27
CA ASN A 37 6.36 -1.67 9.18
C ASN A 37 6.51 -1.13 7.75
N ILE A 38 5.89 -1.81 6.77
CA ILE A 38 5.83 -1.36 5.39
C ILE A 38 4.49 -0.63 5.17
N PRO A 39 4.50 0.62 4.66
CA PRO A 39 3.29 1.36 4.33
C PRO A 39 2.31 0.56 3.47
N LEU A 40 1.02 0.63 3.82
CA LEU A 40 -0.04 -0.15 3.18
C LEU A 40 -1.24 0.73 2.83
N ILE A 41 -1.65 0.73 1.55
CA ILE A 41 -2.89 1.36 1.08
C ILE A 41 -3.87 0.29 0.63
N THR A 42 -5.11 0.34 1.14
CA THR A 42 -6.16 -0.64 0.79
C THR A 42 -7.32 -0.02 -0.01
N ASN A 43 -7.37 1.30 -0.09
CA ASN A 43 -8.44 2.04 -0.78
C ASN A 43 -7.97 2.54 -2.14
N ALA A 44 -8.71 2.20 -3.20
CA ALA A 44 -8.37 2.59 -4.57
C ALA A 44 -8.36 4.10 -4.80
N ARG A 45 -9.29 4.83 -4.19
CA ARG A 45 -9.38 6.30 -4.32
C ARG A 45 -8.19 6.97 -3.63
N LEU A 46 -7.81 6.48 -2.45
CA LEU A 46 -6.63 6.97 -1.75
C LEU A 46 -5.35 6.69 -2.54
N ALA A 47 -5.20 5.47 -3.08
CA ALA A 47 -4.05 5.12 -3.92
C ALA A 47 -3.95 6.03 -5.15
N SER A 48 -5.07 6.25 -5.85
CA SER A 48 -5.13 7.13 -7.02
C SER A 48 -4.79 8.58 -6.67
N ALA A 49 -5.34 9.11 -5.57
CA ALA A 49 -5.03 10.46 -5.10
C ALA A 49 -3.55 10.59 -4.72
N PHE A 50 -2.99 9.60 -4.02
CA PHE A 50 -1.59 9.56 -3.63
C PHE A 50 -0.66 9.55 -4.85
N ILE A 51 -0.89 8.66 -5.82
CA ILE A 51 -0.09 8.59 -7.05
C ILE A 51 -0.22 9.89 -7.85
N THR A 52 -1.42 10.46 -7.93
CA THR A 52 -1.65 11.72 -8.65
C THR A 52 -0.92 12.89 -7.99
N ALA A 53 -0.96 12.99 -6.66
CA ALA A 53 -0.24 14.02 -5.92
C ALA A 53 1.27 13.83 -6.09
N PHE A 54 1.77 12.60 -5.94
CA PHE A 54 3.18 12.25 -6.12
C PHE A 54 3.71 12.62 -7.51
N CYS A 55 2.91 12.45 -8.57
CA CYS A 55 3.33 12.78 -9.93
C CYS A 55 3.17 14.26 -10.31
N LYS A 56 2.51 15.07 -9.48
CA LYS A 56 2.17 16.48 -9.83
C LYS A 56 2.75 17.51 -8.89
N MET A 57 3.16 17.12 -7.69
CA MET A 57 3.76 17.99 -6.70
C MET A 57 5.28 17.81 -6.74
N GLU A 58 6.01 18.91 -6.79
CA GLU A 58 7.45 18.87 -6.60
C GLU A 58 7.77 18.75 -5.10
N LEU A 59 9.00 18.34 -4.77
CA LEU A 59 9.40 18.17 -3.37
C LEU A 59 9.33 19.49 -2.60
N GLU A 60 9.59 20.60 -3.30
CA GLU A 60 9.54 21.96 -2.81
C GLU A 60 8.11 22.41 -2.46
N ASP A 61 7.09 21.81 -3.08
CA ASP A 61 5.68 22.12 -2.83
C ASP A 61 5.13 21.41 -1.57
N ILE A 62 5.90 20.49 -0.98
CA ILE A 62 5.47 19.73 0.20
C ILE A 62 5.68 20.56 1.46
N GLU A 63 4.62 21.22 1.92
CA GLU A 63 4.62 21.92 3.20
C GLU A 63 4.63 20.94 4.39
N ILE A 64 5.65 21.06 5.26
CA ILE A 64 5.69 20.38 6.55
C ILE A 64 5.09 21.33 7.60
N LYS A 65 4.00 20.91 8.25
CA LYS A 65 3.41 21.63 9.40
C LYS A 65 4.09 21.27 10.71
#